data_AF-A0A2E1LT39-F1
#
_entry.id   AF-A0A2E1LT39-F1
#
_cell.length_a   1.000
_cell.length_b   1.000
_cell.length_c   1.000
_cell.angle_alpha   90.00
_cell.angle_beta   90.00
_cell.angle_gamma   90.00
#
_symmetry.space_group_name_H-M   'P 1'
#
loop_
_entity.id
_entity.type
_entity.pdbx_description
1 polymer ?
#
loop_
_entity_poly.entity_id
_entity_poly.type
_entity_poly.pdbx_seq_one_letter_code
_entity_poly.pdbx_strand_id
1 'polypeptide(L)'
;MLHIGTEKTATTLLQSWVYSNRDALGQKGVYLPDGLGKPNNSNLAVGFSSVLDSWLRRRNIETLEESRQYAEPVLRDFVEEIGRVSDTYDTCLISSEQLSTKVLNIDDINRLSDFLKSVFDQVSII
;
A
#
# COMPACT_ATOMS: atom_id res chain seq x y z
N MET A 1 -7.48 6.45 4.06
CA MET A 1 -6.41 6.95 4.94
C MET A 1 -5.13 6.21 4.63
N LEU A 2 -4.05 6.95 4.36
CA LEU A 2 -2.72 6.43 4.08
C LEU A 2 -1.82 6.76 5.27
N HIS A 3 -1.45 5.75 6.04
CA HIS A 3 -0.50 5.90 7.13
C HIS A 3 0.92 5.61 6.63
N ILE A 4 1.79 6.61 6.67
CA ILE A 4 3.19 6.52 6.24
C ILE A 4 4.08 6.58 7.48
N GLY A 5 4.41 5.40 8.00
CA GLY A 5 5.36 5.26 9.08
C GLY A 5 6.79 5.62 8.66
N THR A 6 7.57 6.19 9.59
CA THR A 6 9.03 6.30 9.46
C THR A 6 9.70 5.13 10.18
N GLU A 7 10.73 4.55 9.57
CA GLU A 7 11.42 3.36 10.08
C GLU A 7 11.87 3.56 11.55
N LYS A 8 11.75 2.51 12.37
CA LYS A 8 12.13 2.48 13.81
C LYS A 8 11.29 3.33 14.77
N THR A 9 10.07 3.73 14.41
CA THR A 9 9.14 4.47 15.28
C THR A 9 7.94 3.64 15.79
N ALA A 10 8.17 2.37 16.14
CA ALA A 10 7.10 1.44 16.57
C ALA A 10 5.96 1.24 15.53
N THR A 11 6.23 1.56 14.28
CA THR A 11 5.35 1.36 13.12
C THR A 11 4.95 -0.10 12.93
N THR A 12 5.88 -1.04 13.17
CA THR A 12 5.58 -2.48 13.19
C THR A 12 4.57 -2.88 14.26
N LEU A 13 4.62 -2.23 15.44
CA LEU A 13 3.65 -2.46 16.51
C LEU A 13 2.26 -1.95 16.10
N LEU A 14 2.20 -0.73 15.54
CA LEU A 14 0.94 -0.16 15.06
C LEU A 14 0.34 -1.00 13.92
N GLN A 15 1.13 -1.35 12.90
CA GLN A 15 0.68 -2.19 11.79
C GLN A 15 0.14 -3.54 12.27
N SER A 16 0.88 -4.21 13.16
CA SER A 16 0.46 -5.49 13.74
C SER A 16 -0.82 -5.32 14.56
N TRP A 17 -0.92 -4.25 15.34
CA TRP A 17 -2.11 -3.97 16.15
C TRP A 17 -3.33 -3.69 15.27
N VAL A 18 -3.22 -2.83 14.26
CA VAL A 18 -4.33 -2.49 13.37
C VAL A 18 -4.82 -3.74 12.63
N TYR A 19 -3.91 -4.57 12.11
CA TYR A 19 -4.29 -5.83 11.46
C TYR A 19 -4.88 -6.86 12.43
N SER A 20 -4.40 -6.92 13.68
CA SER A 20 -4.99 -7.78 14.72
C SER A 20 -6.39 -7.31 15.14
N ASN A 21 -6.73 -6.05 14.90
CA ASN A 21 -8.04 -5.46 15.20
C ASN A 21 -8.91 -5.26 13.96
N ARG A 22 -8.59 -5.91 12.83
CA ARG A 22 -9.31 -5.79 11.55
C ARG A 22 -10.82 -5.93 11.69
N ASP A 23 -11.29 -6.93 12.42
CA ASP A 23 -12.74 -7.18 12.53
C ASP A 23 -13.45 -6.07 13.33
N ALA A 24 -12.83 -5.58 14.40
CA ALA A 24 -13.37 -4.49 15.20
C ALA A 24 -13.34 -3.14 14.46
N LEU A 25 -12.32 -2.92 13.63
CA LEU A 25 -12.23 -1.77 12.73
C LEU A 25 -13.26 -1.87 11.60
N GLY A 26 -13.47 -3.07 11.07
CA GLY A 26 -14.45 -3.33 10.04
C GLY A 26 -15.89 -3.08 10.47
N GLN A 27 -16.23 -3.44 11.71
CA GLN A 27 -17.52 -3.08 12.32
C GLN A 27 -17.74 -1.56 12.43
N LYS A 28 -16.68 -0.75 12.28
CA LYS A 28 -16.72 0.71 12.26
C LYS A 28 -16.54 1.30 10.85
N GLY A 29 -16.67 0.48 9.80
CA GLY A 29 -16.54 0.91 8.41
C GLY A 29 -15.10 1.10 7.92
N VAL A 30 -14.09 0.61 8.66
CA VAL A 30 -12.67 0.70 8.27
C VAL A 30 -12.17 -0.61 7.70
N TYR A 31 -11.81 -0.59 6.42
CA TYR A 31 -11.24 -1.71 5.69
C TYR A 31 -9.72 -1.74 5.73
N LEU A 32 -9.14 -2.94 5.74
CA LEU A 32 -7.70 -3.17 5.64
C LEU A 32 -7.37 -4.16 4.50
N PRO A 33 -6.59 -3.74 3.48
CA PRO A 33 -6.48 -4.47 2.24
C PRO A 33 -5.62 -5.73 2.31
N ASP A 34 -6.19 -6.88 1.92
CA ASP A 34 -5.65 -8.23 1.74
C ASP A 34 -4.51 -8.29 0.70
N GLY A 35 -4.68 -7.68 -0.47
CA GLY A 35 -3.75 -7.87 -1.60
C GLY A 35 -2.40 -7.14 -1.50
N LEU A 36 -2.27 -6.11 -0.66
CA LEU A 36 -1.11 -5.20 -0.75
C LEU A 36 0.18 -5.69 -0.08
N GLY A 37 0.25 -6.93 0.39
CA GLY A 37 1.46 -7.46 1.05
C GLY A 37 1.49 -7.07 2.54
N LYS A 38 0.46 -7.54 3.26
CA LYS A 38 0.28 -7.33 4.69
C LYS A 38 1.50 -7.72 5.52
N PRO A 39 1.70 -7.09 6.70
CA PRO A 39 0.92 -5.96 7.23
C PRO A 39 1.45 -4.57 6.78
N ASN A 40 2.57 -4.53 6.05
CA ASN A 40 3.25 -3.28 5.67
C ASN A 40 2.80 -2.72 4.30
N ASN A 41 1.81 -3.36 3.69
CA ASN A 41 1.28 -3.03 2.37
C ASN A 41 2.39 -2.71 1.34
N SER A 42 3.47 -3.50 1.38
CA SER A 42 4.73 -3.20 0.68
C SER A 42 4.60 -3.23 -0.83
N ASN A 43 3.62 -3.96 -1.36
CA ASN A 43 3.41 -4.05 -2.81
C ASN A 43 2.99 -2.70 -3.40
N LEU A 44 2.39 -1.81 -2.59
CA LEU A 44 2.12 -0.43 -3.01
C LEU A 44 3.44 0.30 -3.29
N ALA A 45 4.41 0.25 -2.38
CA ALA A 45 5.72 0.87 -2.61
C ALA A 45 6.46 0.23 -3.80
N VAL A 46 6.35 -1.09 -3.98
CA VAL A 46 6.99 -1.81 -5.11
C VAL A 46 6.44 -1.36 -6.46
N GLY A 47 5.13 -1.13 -6.58
CA GLY A 47 4.52 -0.68 -7.84
C GLY A 47 4.88 0.74 -8.25
N PHE A 48 5.20 1.60 -7.28
CA PHE A 48 5.45 3.02 -7.52
C PHE A 48 6.91 3.45 -7.35
N SER A 49 7.77 2.65 -6.71
CA SER A 49 9.18 2.97 -6.57
C SER A 49 9.96 2.82 -7.88
N SER A 50 10.88 3.74 -8.12
CA SER A 50 11.93 3.68 -9.14
C SER A 50 13.25 3.10 -8.62
N VAL A 51 13.25 2.47 -7.43
CA VAL A 51 14.45 1.92 -6.78
C VAL A 51 14.42 0.39 -6.80
N LEU A 52 15.49 -0.21 -7.30
CA LEU A 52 15.72 -1.66 -7.22
C LEU A 52 16.49 -2.00 -5.95
N ASP A 53 15.80 -2.56 -4.97
CA ASP A 53 16.39 -2.93 -3.69
C ASP A 53 16.82 -4.41 -3.61
N SER A 54 17.41 -4.77 -2.47
CA SER A 54 17.85 -6.15 -2.22
C SER A 54 16.67 -7.15 -2.09
N TRP A 55 15.46 -6.68 -1.77
CA TRP A 55 14.28 -7.54 -1.62
C TRP A 55 13.74 -7.97 -2.99
N LEU A 56 13.74 -7.06 -3.96
CA LEU A 56 13.41 -7.32 -5.37
C LEU A 56 14.45 -8.25 -6.01
N ARG A 57 15.74 -7.97 -5.79
CA ARG A 57 16.82 -8.83 -6.32
C ARG A 57 16.75 -10.26 -5.80
N ARG A 58 16.39 -10.47 -4.52
CA ARG A 58 16.17 -11.82 -3.96
C ARG A 58 15.00 -12.57 -4.60
N ARG A 59 14.13 -11.88 -5.34
CA ARG A 59 13.02 -12.46 -6.12
C ARG A 59 13.34 -12.56 -7.61
N ASN A 60 14.60 -12.39 -7.99
CA ASN A 60 15.05 -12.35 -9.39
C ASN A 60 14.38 -11.23 -10.20
N ILE A 61 14.04 -10.12 -9.54
CA ILE A 61 13.58 -8.89 -10.20
C ILE A 61 14.79 -7.98 -10.29
N GLU A 62 15.33 -7.82 -11.50
CA GLU A 62 16.58 -7.10 -11.76
C GLU A 62 16.38 -5.78 -12.49
N THR A 63 15.18 -5.54 -13.02
CA THR A 63 14.81 -4.34 -13.75
C THR A 63 13.57 -3.66 -13.18
N LEU A 64 13.44 -2.35 -13.40
CA LEU A 64 12.23 -1.60 -13.00
C LEU A 64 11.00 -2.08 -13.77
N GLU A 65 11.18 -2.57 -14.98
CA GLU A 65 10.10 -3.14 -15.79
C GLU A 65 9.56 -4.42 -15.17
N GLU A 66 10.44 -5.35 -14.77
CA GLU A 66 10.03 -6.55 -14.04
C GLU A 66 9.36 -6.21 -12.69
N SER A 67 9.84 -5.17 -11.99
CA SER A 67 9.20 -4.70 -10.75
C SER A 67 7.77 -4.22 -10.99
N ARG A 68 7.53 -3.50 -12.09
CA ARG A 68 6.18 -3.05 -12.49
C ARG A 68 5.30 -4.22 -12.90
N GLN A 69 5.82 -5.14 -13.71
CA GLN A 69 5.10 -6.36 -14.12
C GLN A 69 4.74 -7.24 -12.91
N TYR A 70 5.59 -7.27 -11.89
CA TYR A 70 5.29 -7.95 -10.62
C TYR A 70 4.16 -7.25 -9.85
N ALA A 71 4.17 -5.91 -9.79
CA ALA A 71 3.19 -5.15 -9.02
C ALA A 71 1.84 -4.99 -9.72
N GLU A 72 1.81 -4.98 -11.06
CA GLU A 72 0.61 -4.76 -11.86
C GLU A 72 -0.57 -5.68 -11.49
N PRO A 73 -0.43 -7.02 -11.45
CA PRO A 73 -1.53 -7.89 -11.05
C PRO A 73 -1.97 -7.61 -9.61
N VAL A 74 -1.03 -7.31 -8.71
CA VAL A 74 -1.35 -7.00 -7.30
C VAL A 74 -2.17 -5.71 -7.19
N LEU A 75 -1.79 -4.68 -7.93
CA LEU A 75 -2.52 -3.40 -7.93
C LEU A 75 -3.90 -3.54 -8.58
N ARG A 76 -4.02 -4.31 -9.66
CA ARG A 76 -5.31 -4.61 -10.28
C ARG A 76 -6.22 -5.36 -9.30
N ASP A 77 -5.72 -6.41 -8.68
CA ASP A 77 -6.48 -7.22 -7.73
C ASP A 77 -6.91 -6.38 -6.51
N PHE A 78 -6.06 -5.44 -6.07
CA PHE A 78 -6.41 -4.47 -5.03
C PHE A 78 -7.55 -3.52 -5.48
N VAL A 79 -7.57 -3.04 -6.72
CA VAL A 79 -8.67 -2.21 -7.21
C VAL A 79 -9.99 -3.00 -7.20
N GLU A 80 -9.96 -4.25 -7.66
CA GLU A 80 -11.13 -5.13 -7.60
C GLU A 80 -11.58 -5.42 -6.17
N GLU A 81 -10.62 -5.62 -5.26
CA GLU A 81 -10.86 -5.81 -3.83
C GLU A 81 -11.61 -4.61 -3.23
N ILE A 82 -11.13 -3.38 -3.48
CA ILE A 82 -11.78 -2.15 -3.01
C ILE A 82 -13.18 -2.01 -3.60
N GLY A 83 -13.36 -2.29 -4.90
CA GLY A 83 -14.68 -2.23 -5.55
C GLY A 83 -15.70 -3.23 -4.98
N ARG A 84 -15.26 -4.38 -4.44
CA ARG A 84 -16.17 -5.36 -3.81
C ARG A 84 -16.61 -4.95 -2.41
N VAL A 85 -15.83 -4.12 -1.74
CA VAL A 85 -16.06 -3.77 -0.32
C VAL A 85 -16.54 -2.32 -0.14
N SER A 86 -16.55 -1.52 -1.20
CA SER A 86 -16.93 -0.10 -1.16
C SER A 86 -18.35 0.16 -0.64
N ASP A 87 -19.28 -0.79 -0.83
CA ASP A 87 -20.65 -0.66 -0.32
C ASP A 87 -20.77 -0.95 1.18
N THR A 88 -19.74 -1.56 1.79
CA THR A 88 -19.74 -1.98 3.19
C THR A 88 -18.81 -1.14 4.07
N TYR A 89 -17.75 -0.57 3.50
CA TYR A 89 -16.73 0.17 4.23
C TYR A 89 -16.54 1.57 3.63
N ASP A 90 -16.63 2.60 4.47
CA ASP A 90 -16.48 3.99 4.06
C ASP A 90 -15.00 4.42 3.99
N THR A 91 -14.09 3.68 4.64
CA THR A 91 -12.68 4.07 4.75
C THR A 91 -11.76 2.88 4.54
N CYS A 92 -10.81 3.00 3.61
CA CYS A 92 -9.68 2.07 3.50
C CYS A 92 -8.46 2.62 4.25
N LEU A 93 -7.85 1.81 5.11
CA LEU A 93 -6.60 2.12 5.81
C LEU A 93 -5.44 1.35 5.19
N ILE A 94 -4.54 2.09 4.54
CA ILE A 94 -3.29 1.56 3.99
C ILE A 94 -2.16 2.01 4.91
N SER A 95 -1.39 1.07 5.47
CA SER A 95 -0.16 1.41 6.19
C SER A 95 1.06 0.90 5.44
N SER A 96 1.97 1.80 5.06
CA SER A 96 3.21 1.41 4.41
C SER A 96 4.39 2.29 4.78
N GLU A 97 5.37 1.70 5.47
CA GLU A 97 6.63 2.35 5.85
C GLU A 97 7.58 2.50 4.67
N GLN A 98 7.40 1.68 3.63
CA GLN A 98 8.27 1.68 2.46
C GLN A 98 8.01 2.88 1.54
N LEU A 99 6.87 3.55 1.66
CA LEU A 99 6.58 4.75 0.87
C LEU A 99 7.55 5.90 1.20
N SER A 100 7.86 6.12 2.49
CA SER A 100 8.74 7.21 2.93
C SER A 100 10.22 7.00 2.56
N THR A 101 10.61 5.78 2.22
CA THR A 101 12.01 5.42 1.91
C THR A 101 12.23 5.03 0.45
N LYS A 102 11.18 4.62 -0.28
CA LYS A 102 11.30 4.11 -1.65
C LYS A 102 10.60 4.95 -2.71
N VAL A 103 9.62 5.77 -2.33
CA VAL A 103 8.86 6.66 -3.23
C VAL A 103 9.32 8.10 -2.95
N LEU A 104 10.53 8.43 -3.42
CA LEU A 104 11.23 9.67 -3.03
C LEU A 104 11.21 10.76 -4.10
N ASN A 105 11.17 10.37 -5.38
CA ASN A 105 11.18 11.34 -6.47
C ASN A 105 9.74 11.78 -6.80
N ILE A 106 9.63 12.95 -7.43
CA ILE A 106 8.33 13.57 -7.71
C ILE A 106 7.48 12.76 -8.71
N ASP A 107 8.11 12.06 -9.66
CA ASP A 107 7.40 11.26 -10.65
C ASP A 107 6.76 10.01 -10.03
N ASP A 108 7.46 9.36 -9.10
CA ASP A 108 6.94 8.22 -8.33
C ASP A 108 5.78 8.66 -7.42
N ILE A 109 5.92 9.82 -6.78
CA ILE A 109 4.86 10.42 -5.94
C ILE A 109 3.64 10.77 -6.79
N ASN A 110 3.83 11.38 -7.97
CA ASN A 110 2.74 11.74 -8.86
C ASN A 110 1.99 10.49 -9.35
N ARG A 111 2.71 9.44 -9.80
CA ARG A 111 2.09 8.17 -10.20
C ARG A 111 1.30 7.52 -9.08
N LEU A 112 1.85 7.50 -7.86
CA LEU A 112 1.14 6.98 -6.68
C LEU A 112 -0.11 7.82 -6.37
N SER A 113 0.01 9.15 -6.39
CA SER A 113 -1.12 10.06 -6.17
C SER A 113 -2.22 9.85 -7.19
N ASP A 114 -1.88 9.77 -8.47
CA ASP A 114 -2.85 9.58 -9.56
C ASP A 114 -3.55 8.23 -9.46
N PHE A 115 -2.82 7.18 -9.10
CA PHE A 115 -3.40 5.88 -8.79
C PHE A 115 -4.35 5.94 -7.60
N LEU A 116 -3.96 6.57 -6.47
CA LEU A 116 -4.83 6.63 -5.30
C LEU A 116 -6.09 7.47 -5.57
N LYS A 117 -6.00 8.53 -6.37
CA LYS A 117 -7.15 9.35 -6.78
C LYS A 117 -8.07 8.65 -7.77
N SER A 118 -7.59 7.65 -8.51
CA SER A 118 -8.46 6.86 -9.39
C SER A 118 -9.25 5.79 -8.62
N VAL A 119 -8.80 5.42 -7.41
CA VAL A 119 -9.42 4.41 -6.56
C VAL A 119 -10.27 5.02 -5.44
N PHE A 120 -9.90 6.20 -4.94
CA PHE A 120 -10.54 6.84 -3.78
C PHE A 120 -10.93 8.29 -4.08
N ASP A 121 -12.12 8.69 -3.62
CA ASP A 121 -12.59 10.09 -3.70
C ASP A 121 -11.72 11.05 -2.85
N GLN A 122 -11.24 10.55 -1.71
CA GLN A 122 -10.41 11.33 -0.78
C GLN A 122 -9.25 10.50 -0.22
N VAL A 123 -8.06 11.10 -0.24
CA VAL A 123 -6.85 10.54 0.35
C VAL A 123 -6.36 11.48 1.45
N SER A 124 -6.22 10.95 2.67
CA SER A 124 -5.62 11.64 3.81
C SER A 124 -4.34 10.90 4.21
N ILE A 125 -3.23 11.63 4.35
CA ILE A 125 -1.91 11.10 4.74
C ILE A 125 -1.67 11.42 6.21
N ILE A 126 -1.27 10.41 6.99
CA ILE A 126 -0.95 10.49 8.43
C ILE A 126 0.45 9.95 8.67
#